data_AF-A0A915END9-F1
#
_entry.id   AF-A0A915END9-F1
#
_cell.length_a   1.000
_cell.length_b   1.000
_cell.length_c   1.000
_cell.angle_alpha   90.00
_cell.angle_beta   90.00
_cell.angle_gamma   90.00
#
_symmetry.space_group_name_H-M   'P 1'
#
loop_
_entity.id
_entity.type
_entity.pdbx_description
1 polymer ?
#
loop_
_entity_poly.entity_id
_entity_poly.type
_entity_poly.pdbx_seq_one_letter_code
_entity_poly.pdbx_strand_id
1 'polypeptide(L)'
;MDTVRLLGMDSTQLIIANTTFAQINTMSADMKYDPADGILGLGQQALGFGNIPSPLTNAINQNLLKEPIFTVWLDSEGTNFTNKRGGFVHLWRSRHYKLWTSD
;
A
#
# COMPACT_ATOMS: atom_id res chain seq x y z
N MET A 1 -16.97 -6.61 -2.08
CA MET A 1 -16.25 -5.34 -1.95
C MET A 1 -16.16 -5.00 -0.48
N ASP A 2 -15.02 -4.49 -0.04
CA ASP A 2 -14.80 -4.12 1.35
C ASP A 2 -13.90 -2.87 1.44
N THR A 3 -13.58 -2.45 2.65
CA THR A 3 -12.67 -1.35 2.94
C THR A 3 -11.25 -1.87 3.18
N VAL A 4 -10.29 -1.34 2.44
CA VAL A 4 -8.87 -1.60 2.64
C VAL A 4 -8.22 -0.43 3.36
N ARG A 5 -7.37 -0.71 4.34
CA ARG A 5 -6.55 0.28 5.04
C ARG A 5 -5.09 0.07 4.65
N LEU A 6 -4.47 1.09 4.08
CA LEU A 6 -3.03 1.08 3.80
C LEU A 6 -2.26 1.86 4.87
N LEU A 7 -0.97 1.51 5.00
CA LEU A 7 -0.01 2.01 5.98
C LEU A 7 -0.14 1.36 7.37
N GLY A 8 0.98 1.31 8.09
CA GLY A 8 1.07 0.67 9.40
C GLY A 8 0.23 1.37 10.47
N MET A 9 -0.12 0.65 11.54
CA MET A 9 -0.96 1.15 12.63
C MET A 9 -0.41 2.41 13.32
N ASP A 10 0.92 2.59 13.31
CA ASP A 10 1.60 3.75 13.91
C ASP A 10 1.51 5.03 13.05
N SER A 11 0.74 5.00 11.97
CA SER A 11 0.60 6.10 11.01
C SER A 11 -0.85 6.44 10.73
N THR A 12 -1.11 7.65 10.22
CA THR A 12 -2.42 8.00 9.69
C THR A 12 -2.73 7.14 8.47
N GLN A 13 -3.56 6.10 8.67
CA GLN A 13 -3.91 5.15 7.63
C GLN A 13 -4.67 5.81 6.47
N LEU A 14 -4.51 5.26 5.27
CA LEU A 14 -5.33 5.60 4.12
C LEU A 14 -6.48 4.59 4.05
N ILE A 15 -7.71 5.07 4.25
CA ILE A 15 -8.92 4.24 4.26
C ILE A 15 -9.55 4.31 2.88
N ILE A 16 -9.66 3.16 2.21
CA ILE A 16 -10.10 3.05 0.81
C ILE A 16 -11.35 2.16 0.78
N ALA A 17 -12.52 2.79 0.72
CA ALA A 17 -13.78 2.08 0.64
C ALA A 17 -13.95 1.42 -0.74
N ASN A 18 -14.93 0.53 -0.87
CA ASN A 18 -15.36 -0.01 -2.16
C ASN A 18 -14.23 -0.66 -2.96
N THR A 19 -13.34 -1.38 -2.27
CA THR A 19 -12.21 -2.06 -2.89
C THR A 19 -12.55 -3.53 -3.13
N THR A 20 -12.22 -4.02 -4.33
CA THR A 20 -12.28 -5.43 -4.67
C THR A 20 -10.87 -6.01 -4.59
N PHE A 21 -10.72 -7.13 -3.90
CA PHE A 21 -9.47 -7.89 -3.81
C PHE A 21 -9.78 -9.39 -3.83
N ALA A 22 -8.78 -10.19 -4.15
CA ALA A 22 -8.90 -11.64 -4.18
C ALA A 22 -8.55 -12.24 -2.82
N GLN A 23 -9.38 -13.17 -2.35
CA GLN A 23 -9.02 -14.07 -1.26
C GLN A 23 -8.60 -15.41 -1.88
N ILE A 24 -7.41 -15.87 -1.50
CA ILE A 24 -6.83 -17.10 -2.05
C ILE A 24 -7.22 -18.28 -1.17
N ASN A 25 -7.90 -19.27 -1.76
CA ASN A 25 -8.33 -20.50 -1.06
C ASN A 25 -7.33 -21.66 -1.23
N THR A 26 -6.37 -21.51 -2.13
CA THR A 26 -5.32 -22.49 -2.44
C THR A 26 -4.01 -21.75 -2.70
N MET A 27 -3.02 -22.01 -1.85
CA MET A 27 -1.73 -21.33 -1.85
C MET A 27 -0.67 -22.22 -2.51
N SER A 28 0.23 -21.62 -3.31
CA SER A 28 1.33 -22.37 -3.92
C SER A 28 2.37 -22.78 -2.85
N ALA A 29 3.14 -23.84 -3.15
CA ALA A 29 4.22 -24.28 -2.27
C ALA A 29 5.30 -23.19 -2.09
N ASP A 30 5.49 -22.32 -3.09
CA ASP A 30 6.49 -21.25 -3.07
C ASP A 30 6.22 -20.18 -2.01
N MET A 31 4.94 -19.95 -1.67
CA MET A 31 4.59 -18.98 -0.63
C MET A 31 4.58 -19.59 0.78
N LYS A 32 4.75 -20.91 0.92
CA LYS A 32 4.57 -21.64 2.20
C LYS A 32 5.46 -21.11 3.33
N TYR A 33 6.65 -20.61 2.99
CA TYR A 33 7.62 -20.09 3.95
C TYR A 33 7.87 -18.59 3.79
N ASP A 34 7.10 -17.91 2.93
CA ASP A 34 7.18 -16.47 2.79
C ASP A 34 6.57 -15.83 4.06
N PRO A 35 7.28 -14.94 4.76
CA PRO A 35 6.72 -14.24 5.91
C PRO A 35 5.61 -13.24 5.55
N ALA A 36 5.41 -12.92 4.25
CA ALA A 36 4.32 -12.07 3.80
C ALA A 36 2.98 -12.84 3.69
N ASP A 37 1.92 -12.26 4.28
CA ASP A 37 0.56 -12.83 4.24
C ASP A 37 -0.10 -12.76 2.85
N GLY A 38 0.46 -11.97 1.93
CA GLY A 38 -0.11 -11.78 0.60
C GLY A 38 0.62 -10.73 -0.24
N ILE A 39 0.06 -10.46 -1.41
CA ILE A 39 0.64 -9.56 -2.42
C ILE A 39 -0.29 -8.37 -2.65
N LEU A 40 0.27 -7.16 -2.59
CA LEU A 40 -0.41 -5.93 -2.96
C LEU A 40 0.13 -5.42 -4.31
N GLY A 41 -0.65 -5.58 -5.38
CA GLY A 41 -0.29 -5.09 -6.71
C GLY A 41 -0.39 -3.56 -6.82
N LEU A 42 0.71 -2.90 -7.24
CA LEU A 42 0.78 -1.44 -7.45
C LEU A 42 0.92 -1.04 -8.92
N GLY A 43 0.86 -2.01 -9.84
CA GLY A 43 0.99 -1.80 -11.28
C GLY A 43 -0.28 -1.28 -11.97
N GLN A 44 -0.20 -1.12 -13.29
CA GLN A 44 -1.33 -0.66 -14.09
C GLN A 44 -2.49 -1.66 -14.10
N GLN A 45 -3.72 -1.18 -14.00
CA GLN A 45 -4.94 -1.99 -14.00
C GLN A 45 -5.08 -2.87 -15.25
N ALA A 46 -4.68 -2.35 -16.42
CA ALA A 46 -4.74 -3.10 -17.69
C ALA A 46 -3.86 -4.36 -17.69
N LEU A 47 -2.87 -4.43 -16.80
CA LEU A 47 -2.00 -5.59 -16.61
C LEU A 47 -2.48 -6.50 -15.46
N GLY A 48 -3.52 -6.09 -14.74
CA GLY A 48 -4.11 -6.84 -13.64
C GLY A 48 -5.11 -7.89 -14.12
N PHE A 49 -5.19 -9.00 -13.37
CA PHE A 49 -6.18 -10.04 -13.63
C PHE A 49 -7.60 -9.48 -13.48
N GLY A 50 -8.47 -9.74 -14.47
CA GLY A 50 -9.87 -9.31 -14.45
C GLY A 50 -10.09 -7.81 -14.64
N ASN A 51 -9.05 -7.03 -14.98
CA ASN A 51 -9.13 -5.58 -15.14
C ASN A 51 -9.75 -4.88 -13.92
N ILE A 52 -9.48 -5.39 -12.72
CA ILE A 52 -10.00 -4.87 -11.45
C ILE A 52 -9.06 -3.76 -10.96
N PRO A 53 -9.57 -2.56 -10.58
CA PRO A 53 -8.73 -1.52 -10.01
C PRO A 53 -8.01 -2.00 -8.76
N SER A 54 -6.70 -1.79 -8.70
CA SER A 54 -5.93 -2.04 -7.47
C SER A 54 -6.41 -1.12 -6.33
N PRO A 55 -6.13 -1.44 -5.05
CA PRO A 55 -6.44 -0.53 -3.96
C PRO A 55 -5.86 0.87 -4.17
N LEU A 56 -4.64 0.98 -4.71
CA LEU A 56 -4.02 2.27 -5.01
C LEU A 56 -4.76 3.03 -6.13
N THR A 57 -5.11 2.34 -7.23
CA THR A 57 -5.90 2.92 -8.32
C THR A 57 -7.25 3.40 -7.80
N ASN A 58 -7.89 2.62 -6.93
CA ASN A 58 -9.16 2.98 -6.32
C ASN A 58 -9.03 4.23 -5.43
N ALA A 59 -7.96 4.36 -4.66
CA ALA A 59 -7.68 5.56 -3.86
C ALA A 59 -7.47 6.81 -4.73
N ILE A 60 -6.80 6.67 -5.87
CA ILE A 60 -6.64 7.76 -6.86
C ILE A 60 -8.01 8.17 -7.42
N ASN A 61 -8.82 7.20 -7.84
CA ASN A 61 -10.16 7.46 -8.38
C ASN A 61 -11.11 8.10 -7.35
N GLN A 62 -10.90 7.83 -6.06
CA GLN A 62 -11.62 8.45 -4.94
C GLN A 62 -11.02 9.80 -4.51
N ASN A 63 -9.98 10.31 -5.19
CA ASN A 63 -9.28 11.55 -4.86
C ASN A 63 -8.73 11.60 -3.41
N LEU A 64 -8.31 10.45 -2.87
CA LEU A 64 -7.78 10.36 -1.50
C LEU A 64 -6.29 10.74 -1.41
N LEU A 65 -5.62 10.85 -2.55
CA LEU A 65 -4.24 11.30 -2.68
C LEU A 65 -4.20 12.71 -3.23
N LYS A 66 -3.19 13.48 -2.82
CA LYS A 66 -2.94 14.82 -3.37
C LYS A 66 -2.43 14.72 -4.80
N GLU A 67 -1.55 13.75 -5.05
CA GLU A 67 -0.99 13.48 -6.37
C GLU A 67 -1.06 11.97 -6.64
N PRO A 68 -1.33 11.53 -7.89
CA PRO A 68 -1.47 10.13 -8.25
C PRO A 68 -0.11 9.44 -8.41
N ILE A 69 0.79 9.66 -7.46
CA ILE A 69 2.14 9.13 -7.44
C ILE A 69 2.40 8.44 -6.10
N PHE A 70 3.28 7.43 -6.13
CA PHE A 70 3.84 6.81 -4.96
C PHE A 70 5.34 6.64 -5.15
N THR A 71 6.06 6.57 -4.03
CA THR A 71 7.51 6.36 -4.05
C THR A 71 7.83 5.19 -3.16
N VAL A 72 8.68 4.29 -3.65
CA VAL A 72 9.18 3.17 -2.85
C VAL A 72 10.65 3.43 -2.58
N TRP A 73 11.01 3.40 -1.30
CA TRP A 73 12.40 3.32 -0.87
C TRP A 73 12.64 1.92 -0.32
N LEU A 74 13.66 1.25 -0.84
CA LEU A 74 14.08 -0.07 -0.39
C LEU A 74 15.45 0.09 0.27
N ASP A 75 15.59 -0.45 1.47
CA ASP A 75 16.88 -0.51 2.13
C ASP A 75 17.75 -1.54 1.40
N SER A 76 19.00 -1.16 1.13
CA SER A 76 19.98 -2.02 0.46
C SER A 76 20.80 -2.85 1.44
N GLU A 77 20.63 -2.66 2.76
CA GLU A 77 21.17 -3.56 3.76
C GLU A 77 20.61 -4.97 3.51
N GLY A 78 21.44 -5.86 2.95
CA GLY A 78 21.04 -7.22 2.55
C GLY A 78 20.49 -8.08 3.69
N THR A 79 20.27 -9.37 3.40
CA THR A 79 19.52 -10.34 4.23
C THR A 79 20.10 -10.67 5.62
N ASN A 80 21.14 -9.96 6.09
CA ASN A 80 21.86 -10.26 7.33
C ASN A 80 21.24 -9.64 8.59
N PHE A 81 20.03 -9.08 8.52
CA PHE A 81 19.35 -8.48 9.67
C PHE A 81 17.93 -9.00 9.84
N THR A 82 17.65 -9.61 10.99
CA THR A 82 16.30 -9.97 11.44
C THR A 82 15.60 -8.75 12.05
N ASN A 83 14.29 -8.61 11.81
CA ASN A 83 13.43 -7.57 12.39
C ASN A 83 13.79 -6.10 12.07
N LYS A 84 14.52 -5.84 10.97
CA LYS A 84 14.71 -4.48 10.46
C LYS A 84 13.63 -4.11 9.44
N ARG A 85 13.36 -2.80 9.33
CA ARG A 85 12.51 -2.26 8.27
C ARG A 85 13.26 -2.36 6.94
N GLY A 86 12.74 -3.14 5.99
CA GLY A 86 13.36 -3.32 4.66
C GLY A 86 13.06 -2.20 3.66
N GLY A 87 12.21 -1.22 4.02
CA GLY A 87 11.82 -0.14 3.14
C GLY A 87 10.58 0.62 3.59
N PHE A 88 10.18 1.61 2.79
CA PHE A 88 8.95 2.36 2.98
C PHE A 88 8.25 2.63 1.64
N VAL A 89 6.92 2.58 1.66
CA VAL A 89 6.07 3.09 0.58
C VAL A 89 5.50 4.44 1.02
N HIS A 90 5.81 5.49 0.27
CA HIS A 90 5.27 6.82 0.47
C HIS A 90 4.11 7.07 -0.49
N LEU A 91 2.96 7.46 0.06
CA LEU A 91 1.78 7.89 -0.69
C LEU A 91 1.64 9.40 -0.55
N TRP A 92 1.54 10.11 -1.68
CA TRP A 92 1.51 11.57 -1.70
C TRP A 92 0.13 12.08 -1.26
N ARG A 93 -0.01 12.38 0.03
CA ARG A 93 -1.25 12.88 0.66
C ARG A 93 -1.16 14.37 0.94
N SER A 94 -2.31 15.04 1.06
CA SER A 94 -2.34 16.44 1.50
C SER A 94 -1.97 16.50 2.98
N ARG A 95 -0.81 17.08 3.31
CA ARG A 95 -0.51 17.47 4.69
C ARG A 95 -1.09 18.85 4.94
N HIS A 96 -2.03 18.97 5.88
CA HIS A 96 -2.27 20.25 6.53
C HIS A 96 -1.01 20.56 7.36
N TYR A 97 -0.19 21.48 6.90
CA TYR A 97 0.83 22.08 7.75
C TYR A 97 0.07 22.92 8.79
N LYS A 98 0.15 22.57 10.07
CA LYS A 98 -0.25 23.48 11.14
C LYS A 98 0.94 24.44 11.30
N LEU A 99 0.87 25.63 10.70
CA LEU A 99 1.81 26.69 11.04
C LEU A 99 1.63 26.95 12.54
N TRP A 100 2.68 26.77 13.32
CA TRP A 100 2.72 27.35 14.65
C TRP A 100 2.73 28.86 14.45
N THR A 101 1.61 29.52 14.71
CA THR A 101 1.63 30.96 14.98
C THR A 101 2.06 31.10 16.44
N SER A 102 3.19 31.74 16.67
CA SER A 102 3.57 32.22 18.00
C SER A 102 2.68 33.42 18.33
N ASP A 103 1.85 33.28 19.36
CA ASP A 103 1.25 34.43 20.06
C ASP A 103 2.30 35.10 20.95
#